data_AF-A0A239MXN5-F1
#
_entry.id   AF-A0A239MXN5-F1
#
_cell.length_a   1.000
_cell.length_b   1.000
_cell.length_c   1.000
_cell.angle_alpha   90.00
_cell.angle_beta   90.00
_cell.angle_gamma   90.00
#
_symmetry.space_group_name_H-M   'P 1'
#
loop_
_entity.id
_entity.type
_entity.pdbx_description
1 polymer ?
#
loop_
_entity_poly.entity_id
_entity_poly.type
_entity_poly.pdbx_seq_one_letter_code
_entity_poly.pdbx_strand_id
1 'polypeptide(L)'
;MAILSFLLGVYNFWYAKKAPVRERQRELEDQVRVELEDLSAAYQRALTAIRNGRFEDSAVPDTVNQGKSSLKSLAGRLADVGLRIKLTHVADWTSIVAGQWFDVALHNEYPKQRTDKQAAAAEAKLLELLKEQSPKVTEILRILDDKDRGGTDRGYIP
;
A
#
# COMPACT_ATOMS: atom_id res chain seq x y z
N MET A 1 -30.60 40.52 -9.25
CA MET A 1 -29.12 40.56 -9.21
C MET A 1 -28.54 40.21 -7.83
N ALA A 2 -29.04 40.72 -6.70
CA ALA A 2 -28.42 40.48 -5.38
C ALA A 2 -28.41 39.02 -4.86
N ILE A 3 -29.42 38.21 -5.22
CA ILE A 3 -29.55 36.81 -4.74
C ILE A 3 -28.48 35.90 -5.38
N LEU A 4 -28.17 36.11 -6.65
CA LEU A 4 -27.14 35.36 -7.38
C LEU A 4 -25.74 35.63 -6.82
N SER A 5 -25.44 36.89 -6.47
CA SER A 5 -24.16 37.28 -5.86
C SER A 5 -23.99 36.70 -4.44
N PHE A 6 -25.07 36.59 -3.67
CA PHE A 6 -25.05 35.97 -2.35
C PHE A 6 -24.82 34.46 -2.43
N LEU A 7 -25.50 33.76 -3.36
CA LEU A 7 -25.30 32.34 -3.61
C LEU A 7 -23.87 32.03 -4.10
N LEU A 8 -23.30 32.88 -4.96
CA LEU A 8 -21.90 32.79 -5.38
C LEU A 8 -20.92 33.01 -4.21
N GLY A 9 -21.23 33.92 -3.29
CA GLY A 9 -20.42 34.16 -2.09
C GLY A 9 -20.42 32.95 -1.13
N VAL A 10 -21.59 32.36 -0.87
CA VAL A 10 -21.72 31.15 -0.06
C VAL A 10 -21.04 29.96 -0.73
N TYR A 11 -21.21 29.82 -2.05
CA TYR A 11 -20.55 28.79 -2.85
C TYR A 11 -19.04 28.93 -2.77
N ASN A 12 -18.48 30.11 -3.03
CA ASN A 12 -17.04 30.37 -2.98
C ASN A 12 -16.48 30.16 -1.57
N PHE A 13 -17.20 30.58 -0.51
CA PHE A 13 -16.77 30.37 0.87
C PHE A 13 -16.77 28.88 1.26
N TRP A 14 -17.78 28.14 0.84
CA TRP A 14 -17.87 26.70 1.08
C TRP A 14 -16.80 25.93 0.30
N TYR A 15 -16.54 26.33 -0.94
CA TYR A 15 -15.48 25.78 -1.78
C TYR A 15 -14.09 26.10 -1.22
N ALA A 16 -13.86 27.34 -0.78
CA ALA A 16 -12.60 27.77 -0.16
C ALA A 16 -12.31 27.02 1.15
N LYS A 17 -13.33 26.65 1.92
CA LYS A 17 -13.15 25.79 3.11
C LYS A 17 -12.90 24.32 2.77
N LYS A 18 -13.40 23.84 1.64
CA LYS A 18 -13.23 22.44 1.21
C LYS A 18 -11.93 22.18 0.44
N ALA A 19 -11.42 23.16 -0.30
CA ALA A 19 -10.14 23.09 -1.01
C ALA A 19 -8.97 22.58 -0.12
N PRO A 20 -8.71 23.13 1.08
CA PRO A 20 -7.61 22.66 1.93
C PRO A 20 -7.83 21.25 2.50
N VAL A 21 -9.08 20.81 2.65
CA VAL A 21 -9.38 19.42 3.06
C VAL A 21 -9.12 18.45 1.91
N ARG A 22 -9.48 18.84 0.68
CA ARG A 22 -9.22 18.03 -0.52
C ARG A 22 -7.74 17.92 -0.81
N GLU A 23 -6.99 19.01 -0.69
CA GLU A 23 -5.54 19.04 -0.92
C GLU A 23 -4.80 18.16 0.10
N ARG A 24 -5.16 18.23 1.39
CA ARG A 24 -4.64 17.31 2.41
C ARG A 24 -4.98 15.84 2.14
N GLN A 25 -6.16 15.55 1.59
CA GLN A 25 -6.51 14.17 1.23
C GLN A 25 -5.71 13.68 0.01
N ARG A 26 -5.41 14.56 -0.96
CA ARG A 26 -4.52 14.23 -2.07
C ARG A 26 -3.11 13.95 -1.60
N GLU A 27 -2.55 14.79 -0.72
CA GLU A 27 -1.23 14.55 -0.13
C GLU A 27 -1.15 13.20 0.60
N LEU A 28 -2.23 12.80 1.29
CA LEU A 28 -2.32 11.50 1.93
C LEU A 28 -2.41 10.35 0.93
N GLU A 29 -3.19 10.51 -0.13
CA GLU A 29 -3.30 9.54 -1.22
C GLU A 29 -1.95 9.36 -1.95
N ASP A 30 -1.19 10.43 -2.15
CA ASP A 30 0.17 10.38 -2.71
C ASP A 30 1.16 9.68 -1.77
N GLN A 31 1.10 9.95 -0.46
CA GLN A 31 1.90 9.22 0.53
C GLN A 31 1.58 7.72 0.51
N VAL A 32 0.29 7.36 0.39
CA VAL A 32 -0.13 5.96 0.26
C VAL A 32 0.42 5.34 -1.03
N ARG A 33 0.42 6.08 -2.15
CA ARG A 33 0.98 5.60 -3.42
C ARG A 33 2.46 5.27 -3.26
N VAL A 34 3.26 6.19 -2.73
CA VAL A 34 4.72 6.00 -2.55
C VAL A 34 5.00 4.76 -1.70
N GLU A 35 4.33 4.62 -0.55
CA GLU A 35 4.51 3.46 0.34
C GLU A 35 4.09 2.14 -0.32
N LEU A 36 3.04 2.14 -1.14
CA LEU A 36 2.60 0.95 -1.87
C LEU A 36 3.53 0.61 -3.05
N GLU A 37 4.13 1.60 -3.71
CA GLU A 37 5.14 1.40 -4.75
C GLU A 37 6.40 0.77 -4.15
N ASP A 38 6.88 1.29 -3.02
CA ASP A 38 8.02 0.74 -2.29
C ASP A 38 7.76 -0.69 -1.82
N LEU A 39 6.55 -0.95 -1.29
CA LEU A 39 6.13 -2.29 -0.89
C LEU A 39 6.03 -3.25 -2.09
N SER A 40 5.47 -2.79 -3.22
CA SER A 40 5.39 -3.56 -4.46
C SER A 40 6.78 -3.94 -4.97
N ALA A 41 7.71 -2.99 -4.99
CA ALA A 41 9.10 -3.23 -5.36
C ALA A 41 9.80 -4.21 -4.39
N ALA A 42 9.50 -4.13 -3.10
CA ALA A 42 9.99 -5.10 -2.11
C ALA A 42 9.45 -6.50 -2.36
N TYR A 43 8.16 -6.66 -2.68
CA TYR A 43 7.55 -7.95 -3.04
C TYR A 43 8.14 -8.54 -4.32
N GLN A 44 8.43 -7.73 -5.33
CA GLN A 44 9.09 -8.20 -6.54
C GLN A 44 10.54 -8.66 -6.30
N ARG A 45 11.29 -7.92 -5.48
CA ARG A 45 12.62 -8.34 -5.02
C ARG A 45 12.55 -9.66 -4.26
N ALA A 46 11.60 -9.79 -3.34
CA ALA A 46 11.34 -11.00 -2.59
C ALA A 46 11.07 -12.21 -3.50
N LEU A 47 10.13 -12.07 -4.45
CA LEU A 47 9.82 -13.11 -5.44
C LEU A 47 11.04 -13.51 -6.28
N THR A 48 11.87 -12.53 -6.66
CA THR A 48 13.09 -12.77 -7.44
C THR A 48 14.15 -13.51 -6.61
N ALA A 49 14.31 -13.15 -5.33
CA ALA A 49 15.24 -13.81 -4.42
C ALA A 49 14.84 -15.28 -4.17
N ILE A 50 13.53 -15.53 -3.95
CA ILE A 50 12.98 -16.90 -3.83
C ILE A 50 13.26 -17.70 -5.10
N ARG A 51 12.98 -17.15 -6.28
CA ARG A 51 13.24 -17.82 -7.57
C ARG A 51 14.71 -18.16 -7.80
N ASN A 52 15.62 -17.33 -7.31
CA ASN A 52 17.06 -17.49 -7.48
C ASN A 52 17.71 -18.30 -6.34
N GLY A 53 16.94 -18.76 -5.35
CA GLY A 53 17.45 -19.47 -4.17
C GLY A 53 18.38 -18.62 -3.29
N ARG A 54 18.27 -17.30 -3.33
CA ARG A 54 19.10 -16.36 -2.56
C ARG A 54 18.25 -15.74 -1.46
N PHE A 55 18.39 -16.26 -0.24
CA PHE A 55 17.61 -15.85 0.93
C PHE A 55 18.52 -15.21 1.96
N GLU A 56 19.08 -14.05 1.62
CA GLU A 56 19.81 -13.25 2.61
C GLU A 56 18.82 -12.45 3.45
N ASP A 57 19.02 -12.41 4.77
CA ASP A 57 18.21 -11.61 5.70
C ASP A 57 18.31 -10.11 5.37
N SER A 58 19.39 -9.68 4.71
CA SER A 58 19.56 -8.32 4.19
C SER A 58 18.66 -7.97 3.00
N ALA A 59 18.07 -8.96 2.32
CA ALA A 59 17.43 -8.74 1.04
C ALA A 59 16.02 -8.11 1.18
N VAL A 60 15.16 -8.60 2.08
CA VAL A 60 13.81 -8.04 2.29
C VAL A 60 13.19 -8.29 3.70
N PRO A 61 13.60 -7.53 4.74
CA PRO A 61 12.75 -7.38 5.94
C PRO A 61 12.43 -5.93 6.28
N ASP A 62 13.32 -4.96 6.09
CA ASP A 62 13.14 -3.62 6.65
C ASP A 62 12.01 -2.83 6.00
N THR A 63 11.93 -2.82 4.66
CA THR A 63 10.84 -2.16 3.93
C THR A 63 9.48 -2.81 4.19
N VAL A 64 9.44 -4.15 4.34
CA VAL A 64 8.20 -4.87 4.64
C VAL A 64 7.79 -4.64 6.11
N ASN A 65 8.74 -4.66 7.04
CA ASN A 65 8.48 -4.39 8.46
C ASN A 65 8.03 -2.95 8.72
N GLN A 66 8.66 -1.97 8.06
CA GLN A 66 8.32 -0.55 8.20
C GLN A 66 6.99 -0.22 7.53
N GLY A 67 6.73 -0.81 6.35
CA GLY A 67 5.53 -0.54 5.56
C GLY A 67 4.22 -0.77 6.33
N LYS A 68 4.17 -1.74 7.25
CA LYS A 68 2.97 -1.98 8.08
C LYS A 68 2.53 -0.73 8.86
N SER A 69 3.44 -0.16 9.64
CA SER A 69 3.13 0.95 10.55
C SER A 69 2.75 2.20 9.77
N SER A 70 3.48 2.47 8.68
CA SER A 70 3.18 3.55 7.75
C SER A 70 1.79 3.38 7.11
N LEU A 71 1.52 2.23 6.49
CA LEU A 71 0.25 1.98 5.80
C LEU A 71 -0.96 2.01 6.74
N LYS A 72 -0.83 1.49 7.97
CA LYS A 72 -1.92 1.52 8.96
C LYS A 72 -2.19 2.94 9.48
N SER A 73 -1.14 3.72 9.69
CA SER A 73 -1.26 5.15 10.06
C SER A 73 -1.94 5.95 8.95
N LEU A 74 -1.52 5.74 7.70
CA LEU A 74 -2.12 6.40 6.54
C LEU A 74 -3.58 5.99 6.35
N ALA A 75 -3.91 4.71 6.50
CA ALA A 75 -5.29 4.22 6.41
C ALA A 75 -6.23 4.95 7.39
N GLY A 76 -5.79 5.17 8.63
CA GLY A 76 -6.58 5.89 9.64
C GLY A 76 -6.91 7.35 9.28
N ARG A 77 -6.14 7.95 8.36
CA ARG A 77 -6.24 9.37 7.97
C ARG A 77 -7.00 9.58 6.65
N LEU A 78 -7.21 8.50 5.89
CA LEU A 78 -7.99 8.53 4.65
C LEU A 78 -9.49 8.72 4.94
N ALA A 79 -10.12 9.63 4.21
CA ALA A 79 -11.57 9.85 4.25
C ALA A 79 -12.36 8.75 3.50
N ASP A 80 -11.74 8.13 2.50
CA ASP A 80 -12.34 7.05 1.71
C ASP A 80 -12.36 5.73 2.49
N VAL A 81 -13.55 5.31 2.91
CA VAL A 81 -13.76 4.11 3.72
C VAL A 81 -13.36 2.83 2.97
N GLY A 82 -13.61 2.78 1.65
CA GLY A 82 -13.27 1.62 0.83
C GLY A 82 -11.76 1.45 0.69
N LEU A 83 -11.07 2.56 0.39
CA LEU A 83 -9.61 2.59 0.33
C LEU A 83 -8.97 2.28 1.69
N ARG A 84 -9.51 2.83 2.79
CA ARG A 84 -9.05 2.55 4.15
C ARG A 84 -9.11 1.07 4.51
N ILE A 85 -10.21 0.39 4.20
CA ILE A 85 -10.38 -1.05 4.49
C ILE A 85 -9.34 -1.86 3.70
N LYS A 86 -9.21 -1.60 2.39
CA LYS A 86 -8.23 -2.27 1.53
C LYS A 86 -6.79 -2.04 2.03
N LEU A 87 -6.46 -0.81 2.42
CA LEU A 87 -5.12 -0.45 2.89
C LEU A 87 -4.79 -1.07 4.25
N THR A 88 -5.74 -1.09 5.18
CA THR A 88 -5.59 -1.74 6.49
C THR A 88 -5.35 -3.24 6.30
N HIS A 89 -6.10 -3.86 5.40
CA HIS A 89 -5.93 -5.27 5.06
C HIS A 89 -4.54 -5.53 4.49
N VAL A 90 -4.05 -4.72 3.53
CA VAL A 90 -2.68 -4.84 3.01
C VAL A 90 -1.65 -4.70 4.14
N ALA A 91 -1.79 -3.70 5.01
CA ALA A 91 -0.87 -3.48 6.12
C ALA A 91 -0.79 -4.69 7.09
N ASP A 92 -1.92 -5.30 7.42
CA ASP A 92 -1.96 -6.47 8.30
C ASP A 92 -1.30 -7.70 7.62
N TRP A 93 -1.51 -7.89 6.31
CA TRP A 93 -0.86 -8.97 5.55
C TRP A 93 0.64 -8.77 5.34
N THR A 94 1.10 -7.53 5.18
CA THR A 94 2.53 -7.21 5.14
C THR A 94 3.26 -7.77 6.38
N SER A 95 2.60 -7.74 7.56
CA SER A 95 3.14 -8.35 8.78
C SER A 95 3.32 -9.86 8.68
N ILE A 96 2.39 -10.55 8.00
CA ILE A 96 2.41 -12.01 7.82
C ILE A 96 3.51 -12.38 6.83
N VAL A 97 3.66 -11.61 5.75
CA VAL A 97 4.73 -11.79 4.77
C VAL A 97 6.09 -11.62 5.42
N ALA A 98 6.28 -10.58 6.25
CA ALA A 98 7.53 -10.35 6.96
C ALA A 98 7.90 -11.52 7.88
N GLY A 99 6.94 -12.00 8.68
CA GLY A 99 7.16 -13.14 9.57
C GLY A 99 7.52 -14.42 8.81
N GLN A 100 6.83 -14.69 7.70
CA GLN A 100 7.14 -15.85 6.87
C GLN A 100 8.49 -15.71 6.14
N TRP A 101 8.89 -14.49 5.77
CA TRP A 101 10.20 -14.21 5.19
C TRP A 101 11.32 -14.51 6.18
N PHE A 102 11.21 -14.01 7.41
CA PHE A 102 12.17 -14.28 8.49
C PHE A 102 12.33 -15.80 8.72
N ASP A 103 11.22 -16.52 8.73
CA ASP A 103 11.19 -17.99 8.85
C ASP A 103 11.96 -18.72 7.74
N VAL A 104 12.00 -18.15 6.54
CA VAL A 104 12.72 -18.71 5.38
C VAL A 104 14.19 -18.27 5.37
N ALA A 105 14.47 -17.01 5.69
CA ALA A 105 15.84 -16.47 5.76
C ALA A 105 16.65 -17.17 6.87
N LEU A 106 16.07 -17.32 8.06
CA LEU A 106 16.70 -18.02 9.19
C LEU A 106 17.08 -19.46 8.86
N HIS A 107 16.26 -20.16 8.07
CA HIS A 107 16.60 -21.50 7.62
C HIS A 107 17.81 -21.50 6.68
N ASN A 108 17.86 -20.57 5.73
CA ASN A 108 18.97 -20.51 4.78
C ASN A 108 20.30 -20.17 5.46
N GLU A 109 20.26 -19.33 6.49
CA GLU A 109 21.43 -19.03 7.31
C GLU A 109 21.83 -20.24 8.20
N TYR A 110 20.86 -20.98 8.73
CA TYR A 110 21.07 -22.13 9.63
C TYR A 110 20.37 -23.41 9.15
N PRO A 111 20.85 -24.05 8.06
CA PRO A 111 20.14 -25.16 7.41
C PRO A 111 20.00 -26.41 8.28
N LYS A 112 20.74 -26.51 9.38
CA LYS A 112 20.68 -27.65 10.32
C LYS A 112 19.46 -27.61 11.26
N GLN A 113 18.69 -26.52 11.29
CA GLN A 113 17.60 -26.32 12.27
C GLN A 113 16.23 -26.81 11.78
N ARG A 114 16.06 -27.12 10.50
CA ARG A 114 14.80 -27.58 9.89
C ARG A 114 15.06 -28.73 8.90
N THR A 115 14.03 -29.53 8.66
CA THR A 115 14.06 -30.58 7.61
C THR A 115 13.81 -29.97 6.24
N ASP A 116 14.36 -30.55 5.16
CA ASP A 116 14.14 -30.09 3.77
C ASP A 116 12.66 -29.91 3.41
N LYS A 117 11.79 -30.76 3.99
CA LYS A 117 10.33 -30.66 3.82
C LYS A 117 9.74 -29.40 4.48
N GLN A 118 10.25 -29.00 5.63
CA GLN A 118 9.82 -27.77 6.33
C GLN A 118 10.32 -26.52 5.61
N ALA A 119 11.52 -26.57 5.03
CA ALA A 119 12.06 -25.51 4.18
C ALA A 119 11.14 -25.25 2.97
N ALA A 120 10.89 -26.31 2.20
CA ALA A 120 10.07 -26.24 0.99
C ALA A 120 8.63 -25.78 1.29
N ALA A 121 8.05 -26.22 2.42
CA ALA A 121 6.73 -25.78 2.84
C ALA A 121 6.70 -24.28 3.21
N ALA A 122 7.75 -23.78 3.88
CA ALA A 122 7.83 -22.37 4.26
C ALA A 122 8.01 -21.45 3.03
N GLU A 123 8.83 -21.86 2.07
CA GLU A 123 9.01 -21.17 0.79
C GLU A 123 7.72 -21.16 -0.05
N ALA A 124 7.06 -22.32 -0.16
CA ALA A 124 5.80 -22.44 -0.89
C ALA A 124 4.71 -21.53 -0.30
N LYS A 125 4.61 -21.48 1.03
CA LYS A 125 3.69 -20.59 1.75
C LYS A 125 4.01 -19.12 1.51
N LEU A 126 5.28 -18.73 1.57
CA LEU A 126 5.70 -17.36 1.28
C LEU A 126 5.35 -16.95 -0.15
N LEU A 127 5.57 -17.85 -1.11
CA LEU A 127 5.23 -17.63 -2.52
C LEU A 127 3.72 -17.47 -2.72
N GLU A 128 2.90 -18.29 -2.06
CA GLU A 128 1.44 -18.21 -2.09
C GLU A 128 0.96 -16.87 -1.54
N LEU A 129 1.48 -16.45 -0.38
CA LEU A 129 1.18 -15.16 0.23
C LEU A 129 1.51 -14.00 -0.71
N LEU A 130 2.70 -13.99 -1.31
CA LEU A 130 3.11 -12.93 -2.23
C LEU A 130 2.23 -12.89 -3.49
N LYS A 131 1.83 -14.05 -4.01
CA LYS A 131 0.90 -14.14 -5.16
C LYS A 131 -0.50 -13.63 -4.83
N GLU A 132 -0.96 -13.82 -3.60
CA GLU A 132 -2.27 -13.33 -3.16
C GLU A 132 -2.27 -11.81 -2.89
N GLN A 133 -1.17 -11.30 -2.34
CA GLN A 133 -1.09 -9.90 -1.88
C GLN A 133 -0.66 -8.92 -2.98
N SER A 134 0.22 -9.34 -3.90
CA SER A 134 0.68 -8.46 -4.99
C SER A 134 -0.48 -7.88 -5.83
N PRO A 135 -1.50 -8.67 -6.23
CA PRO A 135 -2.66 -8.12 -6.95
C PRO A 135 -3.45 -7.09 -6.15
N LYS A 136 -3.52 -7.23 -4.82
CA LYS A 136 -4.25 -6.28 -3.94
C LYS A 136 -3.52 -4.95 -3.86
N VAL A 137 -2.19 -4.96 -3.77
CA VAL A 137 -1.35 -3.75 -3.85
C VAL A 137 -1.55 -3.05 -5.20
N THR A 138 -1.48 -3.80 -6.31
CA THR A 138 -1.71 -3.28 -7.67
C THR A 138 -3.12 -2.73 -7.84
N GLU A 139 -4.14 -3.36 -7.25
CA GLU A 139 -5.51 -2.87 -7.29
C GLU A 139 -5.64 -1.50 -6.61
N ILE A 140 -5.02 -1.33 -5.42
CA ILE A 140 -5.05 -0.05 -4.71
C ILE A 140 -4.33 1.04 -5.51
N LEU A 141 -3.15 0.75 -6.06
CA LEU A 141 -2.43 1.68 -6.92
C LEU A 141 -3.29 2.10 -8.13
N ARG A 142 -3.97 1.14 -8.77
CA ARG A 142 -4.89 1.44 -9.88
C ARG A 142 -6.05 2.33 -9.45
N ILE A 143 -6.63 2.11 -8.27
CA ILE A 143 -7.71 2.97 -7.73
C ILE A 143 -7.19 4.40 -7.55
N LEU A 144 -5.98 4.58 -7.01
CA LEU A 144 -5.37 5.90 -6.84
C LEU A 144 -5.13 6.58 -8.18
N ASP A 145 -4.61 5.86 -9.17
CA ASP A 145 -4.40 6.36 -10.54
C ASP A 145 -5.70 6.73 -11.24
N ASP A 146 -6.74 5.91 -11.10
CA ASP A 146 -8.06 6.17 -11.66
C ASP A 146 -8.71 7.41 -11.01
N LYS A 147 -8.50 7.63 -9.70
CA LYS A 147 -8.98 8.85 -9.01
C LYS A 147 -8.26 10.11 -9.51
N ASP A 148 -6.97 10.02 -9.80
CA ASP A 148 -6.17 11.13 -10.34
C ASP A 148 -6.55 11.45 -11.81
N ARG A 149 -6.75 10.41 -12.63
CA ARG A 149 -7.21 10.55 -14.03
C ARG A 149 -8.67 10.97 -14.16
N GLY A 150 -9.53 10.53 -13.22
CA GLY A 150 -10.97 10.67 -13.25
C GLY A 150 -11.48 12.11 -13.13
N GLY A 151 -10.69 13.03 -12.57
CA GLY A 151 -10.75 14.47 -12.86
C GLY A 151 -12.12 15.19 -12.88
N THR A 152 -13.20 14.68 -12.29
CA THR A 152 -14.52 15.36 -12.24
C THR A 152 -14.60 16.44 -11.16
N ASP A 153 -13.45 16.85 -10.63
CA ASP A 153 -13.24 18.07 -9.85
C ASP A 153 -12.27 19.02 -10.57
N ARG A 154 -11.98 18.79 -11.86
CA ARG A 154 -11.44 19.83 -12.74
C ARG A 154 -12.59 20.80 -12.97
N GLY A 155 -12.57 21.95 -12.31
CA GLY A 155 -13.45 23.08 -12.57
C GLY A 155 -13.26 23.69 -13.96
N TYR A 156 -13.27 22.87 -15.00
CA TYR A 156 -13.42 23.26 -16.39
C TYR A 156 -14.88 23.00 -16.78
N ILE A 157 -15.70 24.01 -16.52
CA ILE A 157 -16.92 24.24 -17.30
C ILE A 157 -16.41 24.72 -18.68
N PRO A 158 -16.79 24.09 -19.80
CA PRO A 158 -16.58 24.70 -21.12
C PRO A 158 -17.38 26.00 -21.26
#